data_AF-A0A0K8RBS4-F1
#
_entry.id   AF-A0A0K8RBS4-F1
#
_cell.length_a   1.000
_cell.length_b   1.000
_cell.length_c   1.000
_cell.angle_alpha   90.00
_cell.angle_beta   90.00
_cell.angle_gamma   90.00
#
_symmetry.space_group_name_H-M   'P 1'
#
loop_
_entity.id
_entity.type
_entity.pdbx_description
1 polymer ?
#
loop_
_entity_poly.entity_id
_entity_poly.type
_entity_poly.pdbx_seq_one_letter_code
_entity_poly.pdbx_strand_id
1 'polypeptide(L)'
;MISTRILLLLAALALACIAVINGEVQSDCNKVTSTSFPPQGAQPTLASVLGERCKKYNSTTEELDGTWIGYNTKNPQNCKVCCARKDDKGNLHYTLMAAPANFPCGKHKKCLNGVCK
;
A
#
# COMPACT_ATOMS: atom_id res chain seq x y z
N MET A 1 -10.85 -44.63 -4.10
CA MET A 1 -9.51 -44.01 -4.25
C MET A 1 -9.68 -42.75 -5.06
N ILE A 2 -9.52 -41.57 -4.44
CA ILE A 2 -9.53 -40.32 -5.19
C ILE A 2 -8.33 -40.33 -6.13
N SER A 3 -8.59 -40.15 -7.43
CA SER A 3 -7.54 -40.13 -8.45
C SER A 3 -6.53 -39.03 -8.11
N THR A 4 -5.26 -39.41 -8.00
CA THR A 4 -4.13 -38.49 -7.74
C THR A 4 -4.08 -37.34 -8.73
N ARG A 5 -4.60 -37.51 -9.95
CA ARG A 5 -4.73 -36.44 -10.95
C ARG A 5 -5.70 -35.34 -10.53
N ILE A 6 -6.81 -35.70 -9.89
CA ILE A 6 -7.82 -34.75 -9.41
C ILE A 6 -7.25 -33.93 -8.24
N LEU A 7 -6.52 -34.58 -7.32
CA LEU A 7 -5.84 -33.90 -6.21
C LEU A 7 -4.79 -32.89 -6.68
N LEU A 8 -4.01 -33.25 -7.71
CA LEU A 8 -3.00 -32.35 -8.28
C LEU A 8 -3.62 -31.14 -8.99
N LEU A 9 -4.73 -31.33 -9.71
CA LEU A 9 -5.46 -30.25 -10.36
C LEU A 9 -6.04 -29.26 -9.34
N LEU A 10 -6.61 -29.78 -8.24
CA LEU A 10 -7.09 -28.95 -7.12
C LEU A 10 -5.95 -28.18 -6.44
N ALA A 11 -4.79 -28.83 -6.22
CA ALA A 11 -3.63 -28.17 -5.63
C ALA A 11 -3.06 -27.06 -6.54
N ALA A 12 -2.99 -27.28 -7.85
CA ALA A 12 -2.55 -26.25 -8.80
C ALA A 12 -3.52 -25.06 -8.85
N LEU A 13 -4.83 -25.32 -8.80
CA LEU A 13 -5.86 -24.29 -8.76
C LEU A 13 -5.79 -23.48 -7.45
N ALA A 14 -5.55 -24.14 -6.31
CA ALA A 14 -5.34 -23.47 -5.03
C ALA A 14 -4.09 -22.57 -5.04
N LEU A 15 -2.97 -23.04 -5.61
CA LEU A 15 -1.74 -22.24 -5.76
C LEU A 15 -1.94 -21.03 -6.70
N ALA A 16 -2.71 -21.18 -7.77
CA ALA A 16 -3.07 -20.07 -8.66
C ALA A 16 -3.96 -19.02 -7.97
N CYS A 17 -4.89 -19.45 -7.10
CA CYS A 17 -5.72 -18.54 -6.32
C CYS A 17 -4.95 -17.77 -5.22
N ILE A 18 -3.88 -18.35 -4.66
CA ILE A 18 -3.04 -17.67 -3.65
C ILE A 18 -2.25 -16.50 -4.25
N ALA A 19 -2.02 -16.49 -5.57
CA ALA A 19 -1.29 -15.41 -6.23
C ALA A 19 -2.10 -14.11 -6.41
N VAL A 20 -3.42 -14.13 -6.15
CA VAL A 20 -4.35 -13.00 -6.42
C VAL A 20 -5.07 -12.58 -5.13
N ILE A 21 -4.31 -12.33 -4.06
CA ILE A 21 -4.81 -11.58 -2.89
C ILE A 21 -3.84 -10.44 -2.59
N ASN A 22 -3.51 -9.66 -3.60
CA ASN A 22 -2.94 -8.35 -3.43
C ASN A 22 -3.95 -7.39 -4.03
N GLY A 23 -4.41 -6.40 -3.27
CA GLY A 23 -5.21 -5.32 -3.84
C GLY A 23 -4.48 -4.78 -5.06
N GLU A 24 -5.21 -4.49 -6.14
CA GLU A 24 -4.59 -4.01 -7.37
C GLU A 24 -3.75 -2.76 -7.05
N VAL A 25 -2.48 -2.80 -7.44
CA VAL A 25 -1.60 -1.64 -7.29
C VAL A 25 -2.19 -0.55 -8.17
N GLN A 26 -2.64 0.53 -7.53
CA GLN A 26 -3.12 1.72 -8.23
C GLN A 26 -2.09 2.13 -9.29
N SER A 27 -2.53 2.48 -10.51
CA SER A 27 -1.65 2.75 -11.66
C SER A 27 -0.48 3.68 -11.33
N ASP A 28 -0.75 4.66 -10.46
CA ASP A 28 0.16 5.72 -10.05
C ASP A 28 1.14 5.30 -8.94
N CYS A 29 1.05 4.08 -8.42
CA CYS A 29 1.87 3.57 -7.31
C CYS A 29 2.88 2.52 -7.78
N ASN A 30 4.04 2.52 -7.11
CA ASN A 30 5.00 1.43 -7.24
C ASN A 30 4.57 0.26 -6.34
N LYS A 31 4.74 -0.97 -6.82
CA LYS A 31 4.47 -2.16 -6.02
C LYS A 31 5.46 -2.22 -4.85
N VAL A 32 4.96 -2.54 -3.66
CA VAL A 32 5.79 -2.79 -2.47
C VAL A 32 5.81 -4.27 -2.13
N THR A 33 6.76 -4.67 -1.31
CA THR A 33 6.91 -6.04 -0.78
C THR A 33 6.81 -6.02 0.74
N SER A 34 6.72 -7.19 1.36
CA SER A 34 6.70 -7.30 2.83
C SER A 34 7.93 -6.67 3.50
N THR A 35 9.07 -6.62 2.80
CA THR A 35 10.32 -5.99 3.25
C THR A 35 10.33 -4.46 3.14
N SER A 36 9.36 -3.85 2.46
CA SER A 36 9.19 -2.39 2.41
C SER A 36 8.63 -1.81 3.71
N PHE A 37 8.06 -2.66 4.57
CA PHE A 37 7.45 -2.24 5.83
C PHE A 37 8.50 -2.26 6.93
N PRO A 38 8.56 -1.23 7.79
CA PRO A 38 9.47 -1.22 8.92
C PRO A 38 9.15 -2.39 9.87
N PRO A 39 10.18 -2.99 10.51
CA PRO A 39 9.95 -3.98 11.55
C PRO A 39 9.26 -3.34 12.77
N GLN A 40 8.58 -4.16 13.56
CA GLN A 40 7.96 -3.68 14.81
C GLN A 40 9.02 -3.07 15.73
N GLY A 41 8.70 -1.92 16.32
CA GLY A 41 9.63 -1.19 17.21
C GLY A 41 10.75 -0.42 16.49
N ALA A 42 10.75 -0.37 15.15
CA ALA A 42 11.68 0.48 14.41
C ALA A 42 11.48 1.97 14.74
N GLN A 43 12.56 2.74 14.66
CA GLN A 43 12.49 4.20 14.74
C GLN A 43 11.59 4.75 13.61
N PRO A 44 10.82 5.84 13.86
CA PRO A 44 9.97 6.44 12.84
C PRO A 44 10.76 6.84 11.59
N THR A 45 10.25 6.44 10.43
CA THR A 45 10.77 6.84 9.12
C THR A 45 9.75 7.75 8.43
N LEU A 46 10.15 8.47 7.38
CA LEU A 46 9.19 9.22 6.57
C LEU A 46 8.05 8.32 6.06
N ALA A 47 8.38 7.08 5.66
CA ALA A 47 7.40 6.12 5.19
C ALA A 47 6.39 5.71 6.27
N SER A 48 6.83 5.49 7.52
CA SER A 48 5.93 5.14 8.61
C SER A 48 5.09 6.35 9.07
N VAL A 49 5.66 7.56 9.10
CA VAL A 49 4.93 8.79 9.43
C VAL A 49 3.83 9.07 8.40
N LEU A 50 4.13 8.89 7.11
CA LEU A 50 3.10 8.96 6.07
C LEU A 50 2.10 7.80 6.18
N GLY A 51 2.56 6.63 6.61
CA GLY A 51 1.72 5.46 6.90
C GLY A 51 0.66 5.74 7.95
N GLU A 52 1.01 6.39 9.07
CA GLU A 52 0.04 6.78 10.10
C GLU A 52 -1.01 7.76 9.56
N ARG A 53 -0.60 8.69 8.69
CA ARG A 53 -1.53 9.59 8.00
C ARG A 53 -2.45 8.83 7.05
N CYS A 54 -1.92 7.86 6.30
CA CYS A 54 -2.70 6.97 5.46
C CYS A 54 -3.72 6.17 6.29
N LYS A 55 -3.31 5.59 7.44
CA LYS A 55 -4.22 4.91 8.36
C LYS A 55 -5.36 5.83 8.77
N LYS A 56 -5.04 7.01 9.31
CA LYS A 56 -6.07 7.99 9.73
C LYS A 56 -7.03 8.39 8.61
N TYR A 57 -6.53 8.56 7.39
CA TYR A 57 -7.37 8.90 6.23
C TYR A 57 -8.34 7.77 5.85
N ASN A 58 -7.86 6.52 5.90
CA ASN A 58 -8.65 5.36 5.48
C ASN A 58 -9.51 4.76 6.61
N SER A 59 -9.13 4.93 7.88
CA SER A 59 -9.84 4.40 9.06
C SER A 59 -11.04 5.26 9.48
N THR A 60 -11.68 5.96 8.55
CA THR A 60 -12.85 6.81 8.82
C THR A 60 -14.17 6.03 8.89
N THR A 61 -14.17 4.77 8.45
CA THR A 61 -15.37 3.92 8.35
C THR A 61 -15.20 2.56 9.03
N GLU A 62 -14.01 1.97 9.03
CA GLU A 62 -13.68 0.72 9.72
C GLU A 62 -12.26 0.80 10.30
N GLU A 63 -12.03 0.13 11.44
CA GLU A 63 -10.69 -0.02 12.00
C GLU A 63 -9.85 -0.94 11.11
N LEU A 64 -9.15 -0.32 10.17
CA LEU A 64 -8.23 -1.00 9.27
C LEU A 64 -6.90 -1.25 9.99
N ASP A 65 -6.85 -2.35 10.75
CA ASP A 65 -5.65 -2.86 11.40
C ASP A 65 -4.57 -3.29 10.40
N GLY A 66 -3.34 -3.40 10.89
CA GLY A 66 -2.14 -3.73 10.13
C GLY A 66 -1.08 -2.63 10.15
N THR A 67 0.05 -2.92 9.49
CA THR A 67 1.16 -1.96 9.36
C THR A 67 0.97 -1.11 8.11
N TRP A 68 1.07 0.21 8.25
CA TRP A 68 0.89 1.16 7.15
C TRP A 68 2.21 1.83 6.76
N ILE A 69 2.38 2.05 5.45
CA ILE A 69 3.43 2.92 4.91
C ILE A 69 2.82 3.87 3.88
N GLY A 70 3.38 5.07 3.78
CA GLY A 70 3.08 6.03 2.73
C GLY A 70 4.31 6.38 1.91
N TYR A 71 4.16 6.55 0.60
CA TYR A 71 5.25 6.85 -0.33
C TYR A 71 4.76 7.63 -1.55
N ASN A 72 5.71 8.16 -2.33
CA ASN A 72 5.39 8.97 -3.50
C ASN A 72 4.71 8.13 -4.60
N THR A 73 3.80 8.77 -5.32
CA THR A 73 3.34 8.28 -6.62
C THR A 73 4.48 8.31 -7.64
N LYS A 74 4.30 7.59 -8.75
CA LYS A 74 5.16 7.66 -9.94
C LYS A 74 5.22 9.08 -10.52
N ASN A 75 4.16 9.87 -10.33
CA ASN A 75 4.10 11.27 -10.73
C ASN A 75 3.79 12.19 -9.52
N PRO A 76 4.81 12.68 -8.79
CA PRO A 76 4.62 13.53 -7.61
C PRO A 76 3.84 14.83 -7.86
N GLN A 77 3.78 15.29 -9.12
CA GLN A 77 3.06 16.53 -9.47
C GLN A 77 1.54 16.40 -9.31
N ASN A 78 1.01 15.17 -9.26
CA ASN A 78 -0.41 14.92 -9.01
C ASN A 78 -0.83 15.18 -7.55
N CYS A 79 0.11 15.49 -6.67
CA CYS A 79 -0.13 15.76 -5.26
C CYS A 79 -0.97 14.69 -4.57
N LYS A 80 -0.66 13.43 -4.88
CA LYS A 80 -1.18 12.24 -4.19
C LYS A 80 -0.03 11.48 -3.52
N VAL A 81 -0.38 10.72 -2.51
CA VAL A 81 0.49 9.79 -1.79
C VAL A 81 -0.08 8.40 -1.93
N CYS A 82 0.79 7.44 -2.24
CA CYS A 82 0.46 6.03 -2.24
C CYS A 82 0.46 5.51 -0.80
N CYS A 83 -0.61 4.86 -0.42
CA CYS A 83 -0.75 4.20 0.87
C CYS A 83 -0.71 2.69 0.65
N ALA A 84 0.13 1.98 1.39
CA ALA A 84 0.10 0.53 1.43
C ALA A 84 -0.09 0.05 2.88
N ARG A 85 -1.01 -0.90 3.04
CA ARG A 85 -1.28 -1.58 4.31
C ARG A 85 -0.92 -3.04 4.16
N LYS A 86 -0.14 -3.55 5.10
CA LYS A 86 0.06 -4.99 5.31
C LYS A 86 -0.84 -5.43 6.45
N ASP A 87 -1.86 -6.24 6.14
CA ASP A 87 -2.74 -6.80 7.17
C ASP A 87 -2.05 -7.90 7.99
N ASP A 88 -2.73 -8.40 9.02
CA ASP A 88 -2.17 -9.40 9.95
C ASP A 88 -1.93 -10.77 9.28
N LYS A 89 -2.57 -11.02 8.14
CA LYS A 89 -2.34 -12.21 7.30
C LYS A 89 -1.19 -12.01 6.31
N GLY A 90 -0.60 -10.81 6.28
CA GLY A 90 0.48 -10.45 5.38
C GLY A 90 0.03 -10.01 3.98
N ASN A 91 -1.27 -9.85 3.73
CA ASN A 91 -1.76 -9.37 2.43
C ASN A 91 -1.53 -7.86 2.29
N LEU A 92 -1.27 -7.43 1.06
CA LEU A 92 -1.01 -6.03 0.74
C LEU A 92 -2.25 -5.37 0.13
N HIS A 93 -2.64 -4.26 0.73
CA HIS A 93 -3.77 -3.42 0.30
C HIS A 93 -3.27 -2.03 -0.08
N TYR A 94 -3.80 -1.47 -1.15
CA TYR A 94 -3.31 -0.21 -1.73
C TYR A 94 -4.43 0.81 -1.81
N THR A 95 -4.16 2.04 -1.38
CA THR A 95 -5.06 3.19 -1.57
C THR A 95 -4.28 4.44 -1.96
N LEU A 96 -5.01 5.47 -2.39
CA LEU A 96 -4.47 6.80 -2.67
C LEU A 96 -5.04 7.80 -1.69
N MET A 97 -4.18 8.67 -1.20
CA MET A 97 -4.54 9.80 -0.35
C MET A 97 -4.06 11.09 -1.02
N ALA A 98 -4.80 12.18 -0.83
CA ALA A 98 -4.29 13.51 -1.17
C ALA A 98 -3.01 13.82 -0.38
N ALA A 99 -2.01 14.38 -1.04
CA ALA A 99 -0.77 14.77 -0.37
C ALA A 99 -1.04 15.87 0.67
N PRO A 100 -0.34 15.85 1.81
CA PRO A 100 -0.35 16.95 2.76
C PRO A 100 -0.08 18.31 2.11
N ALA A 101 -0.64 19.37 2.68
CA ALA A 101 -0.15 20.71 2.37
C ALA A 101 1.36 20.80 2.63
N ASN A 102 2.08 21.49 1.76
CA ASN A 102 3.53 21.62 1.75
C ASN A 102 4.32 20.34 1.43
N PHE A 103 3.66 19.24 1.03
CA PHE A 103 4.36 18.03 0.62
C PHE A 103 5.20 18.29 -0.65
N PRO A 104 6.48 17.90 -0.70
CA PRO A 104 7.33 18.12 -1.87
C PRO A 104 6.79 17.40 -3.12
N CYS A 105 6.64 18.12 -4.22
CA CYS A 105 6.13 17.57 -5.49
C CYS A 105 7.05 17.88 -6.70
N GLY A 106 8.17 18.55 -6.46
CA GLY A 106 9.17 18.89 -7.46
C GLY A 106 10.25 19.81 -6.89
N LYS A 107 11.23 20.18 -7.73
CA LYS A 107 12.32 21.08 -7.34
C LYS A 107 11.74 22.45 -6.93
N HIS A 108 11.88 22.79 -5.64
CA HIS A 108 11.29 23.99 -5.01
C HIS A 108 9.76 24.09 -5.09
N LYS A 109 9.05 23.01 -5.42
CA LYS A 109 7.58 22.99 -5.54
C LYS A 109 6.95 22.14 -4.44
N LYS A 110 5.77 22.57 -4.00
CA LYS A 110 5.02 21.88 -2.96
C LYS A 110 3.53 21.75 -3.33
N CYS A 111 2.89 20.77 -2.71
CA CYS A 111 1.46 20.58 -2.83
C CYS A 111 0.69 21.60 -1.99
N LEU A 112 -0.21 22.32 -2.65
CA LEU A 112 -1.18 23.18 -1.97
C LEU A 112 -2.52 23.08 -2.68
N ASN A 113 -3.55 22.65 -1.96
CA ASN A 113 -4.90 22.39 -2.48
C ASN A 113 -4.91 21.41 -3.67
N GLY A 114 -4.12 20.34 -3.59
CA GLY A 114 -4.05 19.32 -4.64
C GLY A 114 -3.26 19.71 -5.89
N VAL A 115 -2.65 20.91 -5.91
CA VAL A 115 -1.85 21.41 -7.04
C VAL A 115 -0.39 21.52 -6.64
N CYS A 116 0.50 21.06 -7.51
CA CYS A 116 1.94 21.23 -7.36
C CYS A 116 2.38 22.60 -7.89
N LYS A 117 2.85 23.47 -6.99
CA LYS A 117 3.30 24.83 -7.35
C LYS A 117 4.55 25.26 -6.61
#